data_AF-A0A0F9MG80-F1
#
_entry.id   AF-A0A0F9MG80-F1
#
_cell.length_a   1.000
_cell.length_b   1.000
_cell.length_c   1.000
_cell.angle_alpha   90.00
_cell.angle_beta   90.00
_cell.angle_gamma   90.00
#
_symmetry.space_group_name_H-M   'P 1'
#
loop_
_entity.id
_entity.type
_entity.pdbx_description
1 polymer ?
#
loop_
_entity_poly.entity_id
_entity_poly.type
_entity_poly.pdbx_seq_one_letter_code
_entity_poly.pdbx_strand_id
1 'polypeptide(L)'
;MSSKVQLRLVASTKMAETEENDVIRFPRRAREYFGFSNSKVLIGKGYYEVSLKVKKAYKEDIQRLAKMIKTGKVTEEEARYVGFVTRSTRDRVTRKKGGSDIWITEGISNITVGADPEFGLIGDDGALVRGSSIISHIGRFGSDGPSVEVRPTPNTNHVEVIRNMRQILLDPPAAADAYRWKGGATFQDQHRVYWFGGHIHLGRPAQIKSEEAGPIYERIATALDGLLALPMVRFDTPEPYLRRNGCKYNYGKAGDIRSDYPEQNRFEYRVLSGLWLVHPTLASIAIGAAKCITETAYSRVAEHDFDPTWASNPASKKGLLKSFGITGVTEIRAVINNAYVTGVTEDRLATWERNLRKLDRFDEYKPELNALIALSKEDPEVIEENINLDVKRNWQEERTLLPRASKQLRKALDAVEEIG
;
A
#
# COMPACT_ATOMS: atom_id res chain seq x y z
N MET A 1 -1.81 8.72 8.73
CA MET A 1 -2.39 10.01 8.34
C MET A 1 -1.43 10.73 7.40
N SER A 2 -1.93 11.26 6.30
CA SER A 2 -1.21 12.26 5.52
C SER A 2 -0.86 13.45 6.42
N SER A 3 0.31 14.08 6.22
CA SER A 3 0.72 15.24 7.02
C SER A 3 -0.23 16.39 6.74
N LYS A 4 -1.26 16.53 7.58
CA LYS A 4 -2.15 17.68 7.56
C LYS A 4 -1.34 18.87 8.05
N VAL A 5 -1.00 19.75 7.11
CA VAL A 5 -0.34 21.02 7.43
C VAL A 5 -1.41 22.09 7.48
N GLN A 6 -1.28 23.03 8.39
CA GLN A 6 -2.19 24.17 8.44
C GLN A 6 -1.99 25.03 7.19
N LEU A 7 -3.09 25.42 6.56
CA LEU A 7 -3.16 26.24 5.36
C LEU A 7 -4.10 27.41 5.64
N ARG A 8 -3.66 28.61 5.28
CA ARG A 8 -4.46 29.83 5.32
C ARG A 8 -5.01 30.14 3.93
N LEU A 9 -6.33 30.07 3.76
CA LEU A 9 -6.95 30.44 2.48
C LEU A 9 -7.20 31.94 2.35
N VAL A 10 -6.78 32.50 1.21
CA VAL A 10 -7.10 33.86 0.79
C VAL A 10 -7.86 33.81 -0.53
N ALA A 11 -8.98 34.54 -0.60
CA ALA A 11 -9.73 34.64 -1.85
C ALA A 11 -8.95 35.49 -2.86
N SER A 12 -8.56 34.92 -4.00
CA SER A 12 -7.96 35.65 -5.12
C SER A 12 -9.00 36.50 -5.81
N THR A 13 -8.64 37.74 -6.14
CA THR A 13 -9.47 38.61 -6.99
C THR A 13 -9.36 38.23 -8.45
N LYS A 14 -8.21 37.70 -8.88
CA LYS A 14 -7.97 37.28 -10.26
C LYS A 14 -8.63 35.97 -10.63
N MET A 15 -8.63 35.00 -9.71
CA MET A 15 -9.29 33.71 -9.97
C MET A 15 -10.82 33.86 -10.08
N ALA A 16 -11.41 34.92 -9.54
CA ALA A 16 -12.83 35.20 -9.71
C ALA A 16 -13.17 35.63 -11.13
N GLU A 17 -12.24 36.31 -11.83
CA GLU A 17 -12.40 36.73 -13.23
C GLU A 17 -12.28 35.53 -14.20
N THR A 18 -11.53 34.50 -13.82
CA THR A 18 -11.20 33.34 -14.66
C THR A 18 -11.95 32.05 -14.29
N GLU A 19 -12.85 32.13 -13.30
CA GLU A 19 -13.67 31.01 -12.82
C GLU A 19 -12.90 29.72 -12.43
N GLU A 20 -11.65 29.87 -11.97
CA GLU A 20 -10.76 28.75 -11.61
C GLU A 20 -11.14 28.08 -10.28
N ASN A 21 -12.33 27.50 -10.18
CA ASN A 21 -12.85 26.89 -8.95
C ASN A 21 -12.16 25.58 -8.54
N ASP A 22 -11.45 24.92 -9.46
CA ASP A 22 -10.70 23.67 -9.27
C ASP A 22 -9.19 23.89 -9.04
N VAL A 23 -8.75 25.14 -8.82
CA VAL A 23 -7.35 25.51 -8.64
C VAL A 23 -7.10 26.08 -7.24
N ILE A 24 -5.93 25.80 -6.70
CA ILE A 24 -5.29 26.56 -5.62
C ILE A 24 -3.95 27.09 -6.12
N ARG A 25 -3.70 28.37 -5.89
CA ARG A 25 -2.46 29.03 -6.32
C ARG A 25 -1.59 29.34 -5.12
N PHE A 26 -0.32 28.98 -5.19
CA PHE A 26 0.65 29.20 -4.12
C PHE A 26 1.72 30.21 -4.52
N PRO A 27 2.17 31.11 -3.62
CA PRO A 27 3.45 31.80 -3.74
C PRO A 27 4.62 30.82 -3.83
N ARG A 28 5.78 31.29 -4.31
CA ARG A 28 6.99 30.45 -4.39
C ARG A 28 7.38 29.87 -3.03
N ARG A 29 7.46 30.73 -2.01
CA ARG A 29 7.77 30.33 -0.62
C ARG A 29 6.80 29.30 -0.07
N ALA A 30 5.51 29.40 -0.39
CA ALA A 30 4.53 28.41 0.09
C ALA A 30 4.70 27.06 -0.59
N ARG A 31 4.99 27.02 -1.89
CA ARG A 31 5.32 25.75 -2.58
C ARG A 31 6.59 25.12 -2.02
N GLU A 32 7.62 25.93 -1.75
CA GLU A 32 8.87 25.47 -1.13
C GLU A 32 8.61 24.95 0.30
N TYR A 33 7.78 25.64 1.09
CA TYR A 33 7.43 25.25 2.45
C TYR A 33 6.67 23.92 2.50
N PHE A 34 5.65 23.77 1.66
CA PHE A 34 4.84 22.57 1.64
C PHE A 34 5.53 21.38 0.98
N GLY A 35 6.51 21.62 0.10
CA GLY A 35 7.27 20.56 -0.57
C GLY A 35 6.43 19.64 -1.46
N PHE A 36 5.19 20.02 -1.80
CA PHE A 36 4.29 19.15 -2.56
C PHE A 36 4.92 18.75 -3.91
N SER A 37 5.03 17.45 -4.12
CA SER A 37 5.41 16.80 -5.37
C SER A 37 4.23 16.65 -6.34
N ASN A 38 3.00 16.71 -5.85
CA ASN A 38 1.78 16.51 -6.63
C ASN A 38 1.23 17.80 -7.27
N SER A 39 0.61 17.62 -8.44
CA SER A 39 -0.12 18.68 -9.16
C SER A 39 -1.49 19.00 -8.55
N LYS A 40 -1.98 18.21 -7.60
CA LYS A 40 -3.24 18.40 -6.87
C LYS A 40 -3.02 18.25 -5.36
N VAL A 41 -3.75 19.02 -4.57
CA VAL A 41 -3.77 18.96 -3.11
C VAL A 41 -5.19 18.87 -2.61
N LEU A 42 -5.38 18.25 -1.45
CA LEU A 42 -6.64 18.24 -0.75
C LEU A 42 -6.63 19.34 0.29
N ILE A 43 -7.66 20.18 0.28
CA ILE A 43 -7.84 21.21 1.30
C ILE A 43 -9.18 21.03 1.98
N GLY A 44 -9.23 21.14 3.30
CA GLY A 44 -10.48 20.85 4.01
C GLY A 44 -10.47 21.03 5.51
N LYS A 45 -11.68 20.97 6.09
CA LYS A 45 -11.91 20.89 7.53
C LYS A 45 -13.02 19.87 7.82
N GLY A 46 -12.65 18.75 8.47
CA GLY A 46 -13.58 17.63 8.70
C GLY A 46 -13.95 16.92 7.40
N TYR A 47 -15.24 16.61 7.21
CA TYR A 47 -15.77 15.94 6.01
C TYR A 47 -15.85 16.81 4.74
N TYR A 48 -15.35 18.06 4.78
CA TYR A 48 -15.46 19.03 3.70
C TYR A 48 -14.09 19.23 3.09
N GLU A 49 -13.71 18.31 2.21
CA GLU A 49 -12.45 18.32 1.49
C GLU A 49 -12.68 18.59 0.01
N VAL A 50 -11.78 19.35 -0.60
CA VAL A 50 -11.80 19.66 -2.02
C VAL A 50 -10.41 19.38 -2.58
N SER A 51 -10.36 18.61 -3.67
CA SER A 51 -9.16 18.42 -4.47
C SER A 51 -8.98 19.61 -5.41
N LEU A 52 -7.83 20.27 -5.34
CA LEU A 52 -7.51 21.45 -6.14
C LEU A 52 -6.16 21.28 -6.83
N LYS A 53 -6.10 21.66 -8.11
CA LYS A 53 -4.86 21.71 -8.89
C LYS A 53 -3.96 22.83 -8.36
N VAL A 54 -2.71 22.51 -8.09
CA VAL A 54 -1.69 23.45 -7.65
C VAL A 54 -1.17 24.25 -8.84
N LYS A 55 -1.26 25.58 -8.77
CA LYS A 55 -0.65 26.49 -9.75
C LYS A 55 0.18 27.58 -9.07
N LYS A 56 0.96 28.33 -9.86
CA LYS A 56 1.68 29.52 -9.38
C LYS A 56 0.69 30.65 -9.07
N ALA A 57 0.86 31.34 -7.94
CA ALA A 57 0.10 32.55 -7.62
C ALA A 57 0.30 33.65 -8.67
N TYR A 58 -0.75 34.43 -8.91
CA TYR A 58 -0.69 35.64 -9.73
C TYR A 58 0.18 36.71 -9.04
N LYS A 59 0.72 37.63 -9.84
CA LYS A 59 1.55 38.73 -9.32
C LYS A 59 0.75 39.61 -8.35
N GLU A 60 -0.51 39.84 -8.66
CA GLU A 60 -1.47 40.63 -7.89
C GLU A 60 -1.79 39.99 -6.55
N ASP A 61 -1.93 38.66 -6.51
CA ASP A 61 -2.13 37.90 -5.28
C ASP A 61 -0.89 38.00 -4.37
N ILE A 62 0.32 37.91 -4.94
CA ILE A 62 1.58 38.08 -4.21
C ILE A 62 1.70 39.52 -3.66
N GLN A 63 1.40 40.54 -4.47
CA GLN A 63 1.40 41.94 -4.03
C GLN A 63 0.39 42.19 -2.91
N ARG A 64 -0.78 41.57 -2.99
CA ARG A 64 -1.80 41.63 -1.95
C ARG A 64 -1.32 40.98 -0.66
N LEU A 65 -0.68 39.81 -0.73
CA LEU A 65 -0.08 39.16 0.44
C LEU A 65 0.98 40.05 1.08
N ALA A 66 1.87 40.67 0.29
CA ALA A 66 2.85 41.62 0.80
C ALA A 66 2.21 42.81 1.54
N LYS A 67 1.09 43.34 1.02
CA LYS A 67 0.31 44.38 1.71
C LYS A 67 -0.33 43.87 3.01
N MET A 68 -0.83 42.63 3.03
CA MET A 68 -1.37 42.00 4.23
C MET A 68 -0.30 41.82 5.31
N ILE A 69 0.93 41.46 4.91
CA ILE A 69 2.10 41.39 5.81
C ILE A 69 2.43 42.77 6.37
N LYS A 70 2.57 43.78 5.52
CA LYS A 70 2.88 45.17 5.94
C LYS A 70 1.82 45.76 6.89
N THR A 71 0.56 45.35 6.76
CA THR A 71 -0.54 45.83 7.61
C THR A 71 -0.78 44.97 8.85
N GLY A 72 0.05 43.94 9.10
CA GLY A 72 -0.08 43.04 10.25
C GLY A 72 -1.27 42.09 10.19
N LYS A 73 -1.97 41.97 9.05
CA LYS A 73 -3.10 41.04 8.89
C LYS A 73 -2.66 39.58 8.74
N VAL A 74 -1.41 39.38 8.31
CA VAL A 74 -0.74 38.10 8.12
C VAL A 74 0.70 38.28 8.59
N THR A 75 1.24 37.38 9.40
CA THR A 75 2.66 37.41 9.78
C THR A 75 3.55 36.86 8.65
N GLU A 76 4.86 37.12 8.67
CA GLU A 76 5.80 36.51 7.71
C GLU A 76 5.84 34.98 7.83
N GLU A 77 5.61 34.44 9.03
CA GLU A 77 5.49 32.99 9.23
C GLU A 77 4.21 32.45 8.59
N GLU A 78 3.07 33.11 8.83
CA GLU A 78 1.78 32.75 8.23
C GLU A 78 1.82 32.78 6.69
N ALA A 79 2.56 33.73 6.13
CA ALA A 79 2.71 33.87 4.68
C ALA A 79 3.33 32.63 4.01
N ARG A 80 4.05 31.79 4.76
CA ARG A 80 4.63 30.52 4.26
C ARG A 80 3.56 29.47 3.96
N TYR A 81 2.38 29.57 4.54
CA TYR A 81 1.29 28.63 4.33
C TYR A 81 0.02 29.31 3.83
N VAL A 82 0.15 30.35 3.00
CA VAL A 82 -0.99 30.99 2.31
C VAL A 82 -1.24 30.36 0.94
N GLY A 83 -2.48 29.94 0.70
CA GLY A 83 -2.97 29.52 -0.61
C GLY A 83 -4.11 30.40 -1.11
N PHE A 84 -4.11 30.68 -2.41
CA PHE A 84 -5.14 31.49 -3.07
C PHE A 84 -6.15 30.62 -3.81
N VAL A 85 -7.43 30.89 -3.60
CA VAL A 85 -8.55 30.18 -4.26
C VAL A 85 -9.65 31.17 -4.65
N THR A 86 -10.66 30.75 -5.41
CA THR A 86 -11.86 31.57 -5.62
C THR A 86 -12.62 31.79 -4.30
N ARG A 87 -13.42 32.86 -4.22
CA ARG A 87 -14.32 33.08 -3.07
C ARG A 87 -15.27 31.90 -2.87
N SER A 88 -15.82 31.35 -3.96
CA SER A 88 -16.69 30.17 -3.94
C SER A 88 -15.99 28.97 -3.29
N THR A 89 -14.78 28.62 -3.73
CA THR A 89 -14.01 27.50 -3.17
C THR A 89 -13.65 27.72 -1.71
N ARG A 90 -13.19 28.93 -1.34
CA ARG A 90 -12.94 29.25 0.08
C ARG A 90 -14.19 29.10 0.92
N ASP A 91 -15.31 29.66 0.48
CA ASP A 91 -16.55 29.66 1.24
C ASP A 91 -17.14 28.26 1.36
N ARG A 92 -16.99 27.42 0.32
CA ARG A 92 -17.31 25.99 0.33
C ARG A 92 -16.51 25.24 1.40
N VAL A 93 -15.20 25.45 1.45
CA VAL A 93 -14.30 24.74 2.38
C VAL A 93 -14.45 25.24 3.83
N THR A 94 -14.67 26.55 4.02
CA THR A 94 -14.75 27.18 5.35
C THR A 94 -16.19 27.29 5.88
N ARG A 95 -17.19 26.85 5.11
CA ARG A 95 -18.63 27.02 5.38
C ARG A 95 -19.04 28.46 5.71
N LYS A 96 -18.40 29.45 5.09
CA LYS A 96 -18.62 30.89 5.39
C LYS A 96 -18.36 31.29 6.84
N LYS A 97 -17.74 30.44 7.68
CA LYS A 97 -17.51 30.71 9.12
C LYS A 97 -16.27 31.57 9.42
N GLY A 98 -15.67 32.20 8.40
CA GLY A 98 -14.60 33.19 8.58
C GLY A 98 -13.25 32.66 9.10
N GLY A 99 -13.15 31.41 9.55
CA GLY A 99 -11.89 30.78 9.95
C GLY A 99 -11.04 30.43 8.73
N SER A 100 -9.81 30.93 8.69
CA SER A 100 -8.90 30.71 7.57
C SER A 100 -7.99 29.49 7.72
N ASP A 101 -7.94 28.90 8.91
CA ASP A 101 -7.13 27.71 9.20
C ASP A 101 -7.87 26.46 8.77
N ILE A 102 -7.43 25.94 7.63
CA ILE A 102 -7.87 24.66 7.11
C ILE A 102 -6.67 23.74 6.98
N TRP A 103 -6.91 22.45 6.87
CA TRP A 103 -5.84 21.50 6.65
C TRP A 103 -5.62 21.37 5.16
N ILE A 104 -4.37 21.50 4.74
CA ILE A 104 -3.93 21.01 3.45
C ILE A 104 -3.25 19.67 3.66
N THR A 105 -3.56 18.74 2.78
CA THR A 105 -2.79 17.54 2.66
C THR A 105 -2.47 17.29 1.22
N GLU A 106 -1.23 16.93 1.00
CA GLU A 106 -0.88 16.17 -0.16
C GLU A 106 -1.50 14.78 -0.03
N GLY A 107 -2.04 14.23 -1.08
CA GLY A 107 -2.18 12.78 -1.13
C GLY A 107 -3.56 12.26 -0.75
N ILE A 108 -4.37 12.20 -1.80
CA ILE A 108 -5.18 11.03 -2.14
C ILE A 108 -4.33 9.73 -2.11
N SER A 109 -3.00 9.87 -2.12
CA SER A 109 -1.97 8.84 -2.17
C SER A 109 -1.24 8.59 -0.85
N ASN A 110 -1.76 8.97 0.33
CA ASN A 110 -1.13 8.58 1.60
C ASN A 110 -2.10 7.72 2.41
N ILE A 111 -2.31 6.51 1.88
CA ILE A 111 -3.33 5.59 2.37
C ILE A 111 -2.86 4.92 3.65
N THR A 112 -3.82 4.60 4.52
CA THR A 112 -3.53 3.72 5.65
C THR A 112 -3.36 2.31 5.11
N VAL A 113 -2.28 1.65 5.49
CA VAL A 113 -2.06 0.22 5.25
C VAL A 113 -2.17 -0.52 6.58
N GLY A 114 -2.82 -1.67 6.54
CA GLY A 114 -2.82 -2.66 7.62
C GLY A 114 -2.59 -4.03 7.01
N ALA A 115 -2.53 -5.07 7.84
CA ALA A 115 -2.48 -6.42 7.34
C ALA A 115 -2.91 -7.41 8.42
N ASP A 116 -3.37 -8.58 7.98
CA ASP A 116 -3.68 -9.73 8.81
C ASP A 116 -2.94 -10.96 8.22
N PRO A 117 -1.61 -11.08 8.37
CA PRO A 117 -0.88 -12.27 7.92
C PRO A 117 -1.10 -13.47 8.83
N GLU A 118 -1.17 -14.64 8.20
CA GLU A 118 -1.49 -15.91 8.84
C GLU A 118 -0.33 -16.91 8.81
N PHE A 119 -0.25 -17.76 9.83
CA PHE A 119 0.70 -18.87 9.94
C PHE A 119 0.14 -20.01 10.81
N GLY A 120 0.73 -21.20 10.71
CA GLY A 120 0.35 -22.37 11.49
C GLY A 120 1.14 -22.54 12.78
N LEU A 121 0.51 -23.16 13.78
CA LEU A 121 1.20 -23.67 14.98
C LEU A 121 1.39 -25.19 14.84
N ILE A 122 2.64 -25.66 14.96
CA ILE A 122 2.99 -27.07 14.80
C ILE A 122 3.40 -27.64 16.15
N GLY A 123 2.75 -28.73 16.54
CA GLY A 123 3.07 -29.50 17.75
C GLY A 123 4.37 -30.28 17.64
N ASP A 124 4.79 -30.84 18.78
CA ASP A 124 5.95 -31.74 18.86
C ASP A 124 5.73 -33.06 18.11
N ASP A 125 4.46 -33.48 17.98
CA ASP A 125 4.04 -34.62 17.16
C ASP A 125 4.08 -34.34 15.65
N GLY A 126 4.39 -33.09 15.26
CA GLY A 126 4.42 -32.65 13.87
C GLY A 126 3.04 -32.35 13.27
N ALA A 127 1.96 -32.41 14.04
CA ALA A 127 0.62 -32.08 13.58
C ALA A 127 0.36 -30.57 13.66
N LEU A 128 -0.57 -30.07 12.83
CA LEU A 128 -1.04 -28.70 12.97
C LEU A 128 -2.01 -28.60 14.14
N VAL A 129 -1.72 -27.68 15.05
CA VAL A 129 -2.62 -27.31 16.14
C VAL A 129 -3.52 -26.18 15.66
N ARG A 130 -4.83 -26.40 15.75
CA ARG A 130 -5.82 -25.44 15.27
C ARG A 130 -5.71 -24.13 16.06
N GLY A 131 -5.38 -23.02 15.40
CA GLY A 131 -5.18 -21.72 16.05
C GLY A 131 -6.33 -21.34 17.00
N SER A 132 -7.58 -21.51 16.54
CA SER A 132 -8.79 -21.23 17.35
C SER A 132 -8.99 -22.11 18.60
N SER A 133 -8.20 -23.17 18.79
CA SER A 133 -8.23 -23.98 20.02
C SER A 133 -7.26 -23.47 21.10
N ILE A 134 -6.28 -22.65 20.73
CA ILE A 134 -5.19 -22.19 21.62
C ILE A 134 -5.24 -20.67 21.81
N ILE A 135 -5.61 -19.94 20.75
CA ILE A 135 -5.59 -18.49 20.68
C ILE A 135 -7.01 -17.98 20.48
N SER A 136 -7.34 -16.89 21.17
CA SER A 136 -8.63 -16.20 20.99
C SER A 136 -8.77 -15.72 19.54
N HIS A 137 -9.99 -15.77 19.01
CA HIS A 137 -10.27 -15.15 17.73
C HIS A 137 -9.93 -13.66 17.76
N ILE A 138 -10.22 -12.94 18.86
CA ILE A 138 -9.98 -11.50 18.97
C ILE A 138 -8.60 -11.22 19.55
N GLY A 139 -7.90 -10.21 19.03
CA GLY A 139 -6.65 -9.69 19.59
C GLY A 139 -5.64 -9.27 18.53
N ARG A 140 -4.52 -8.69 18.98
CA ARG A 140 -3.38 -8.38 18.09
C ARG A 140 -2.64 -9.64 17.62
N PHE A 141 -2.67 -10.69 18.44
CA PHE A 141 -2.26 -12.04 18.08
C PHE A 141 -3.53 -12.90 18.23
N GLY A 142 -4.12 -13.30 17.11
CA GLY A 142 -5.43 -13.93 17.07
C GLY A 142 -5.46 -15.23 16.27
N SER A 143 -6.64 -15.71 15.94
CA SER A 143 -6.83 -16.90 15.10
C SER A 143 -7.90 -16.68 14.04
N ASP A 144 -7.69 -17.23 12.85
CA ASP A 144 -8.72 -17.45 11.84
C ASP A 144 -8.78 -18.95 11.48
N GLY A 145 -9.84 -19.62 11.95
CA GLY A 145 -10.02 -21.05 11.74
C GLY A 145 -8.82 -21.89 12.23
N PRO A 146 -8.10 -22.60 11.33
CA PRO A 146 -6.90 -23.35 11.69
C PRO A 146 -5.64 -22.51 11.87
N SER A 147 -5.60 -21.29 11.32
CA SER A 147 -4.43 -20.41 11.35
C SER A 147 -4.41 -19.54 12.61
N VAL A 148 -3.22 -19.06 12.93
CA VAL A 148 -2.99 -17.89 13.79
C VAL A 148 -2.73 -16.69 12.90
N GLU A 149 -3.13 -15.50 13.33
CA GLU A 149 -2.87 -14.27 12.60
C GLU A 149 -2.35 -13.12 13.48
N VAL A 150 -1.53 -12.27 12.88
CA VAL A 150 -1.02 -11.04 13.48
C VAL A 150 -1.85 -9.88 12.96
N ARG A 151 -2.33 -9.00 13.84
CA ARG A 151 -3.13 -7.82 13.48
C ARG A 151 -2.43 -6.54 13.94
N PRO A 152 -1.33 -6.13 13.28
CA PRO A 152 -0.65 -4.88 13.57
C PRO A 152 -1.60 -3.69 13.51
N THR A 153 -1.35 -2.68 14.35
CA THR A 153 -2.09 -1.43 14.25
C THR A 153 -1.82 -0.80 12.87
N PRO A 154 -2.86 -0.48 12.08
CA PRO A 154 -2.70 0.11 10.76
C PRO A 154 -1.99 1.48 10.82
N ASN A 155 -1.21 1.82 9.79
CA ASN A 155 -0.47 3.07 9.74
C ASN A 155 -0.32 3.57 8.28
N THR A 156 -0.08 4.87 8.09
CA THR A 156 0.30 5.40 6.76
C THR A 156 1.78 5.31 6.46
N ASN A 157 2.61 5.04 7.46
CA ASN A 157 3.98 4.61 7.26
C ASN A 157 4.00 3.08 7.32
N HIS A 158 4.35 2.41 6.22
CA HIS A 158 4.40 0.95 6.17
C HIS A 158 5.47 0.38 7.09
N VAL A 159 6.57 1.11 7.33
CA VAL A 159 7.62 0.71 8.30
C VAL A 159 7.06 0.59 9.71
N GLU A 160 6.16 1.48 10.11
CA GLU A 160 5.49 1.40 11.41
C GLU A 160 4.58 0.16 11.52
N VAL A 161 3.98 -0.30 10.42
CA VAL A 161 3.22 -1.55 10.41
C VAL A 161 4.15 -2.73 10.68
N ILE A 162 5.35 -2.76 10.10
CA ILE A 162 6.37 -3.79 10.37
C ILE A 162 6.83 -3.75 11.82
N ARG A 163 7.06 -2.57 12.40
CA ARG A 163 7.38 -2.41 13.83
C ARG A 163 6.26 -2.94 14.72
N ASN A 164 5.01 -2.64 14.38
CA ASN A 164 3.85 -3.16 15.10
C ASN A 164 3.75 -4.69 15.01
N MET A 165 4.02 -5.28 13.84
CA MET A 165 4.09 -6.73 13.69
C MET A 165 5.19 -7.32 14.58
N ARG A 166 6.37 -6.70 14.59
CA ARG A 166 7.51 -7.12 15.40
C ARG A 166 7.18 -7.11 16.89
N GLN A 167 6.56 -6.05 17.39
CA GLN A 167 6.12 -5.97 18.78
C GLN A 167 5.18 -7.11 19.16
N ILE A 168 4.26 -7.48 18.28
CA ILE A 168 3.32 -8.59 18.53
C ILE A 168 4.03 -9.95 18.52
N LEU A 169 4.97 -10.16 17.61
CA LEU A 169 5.69 -11.43 17.47
C LEU A 169 6.80 -11.63 18.51
N LEU A 170 7.30 -10.54 19.11
CA LEU A 170 8.22 -10.57 20.26
C LEU A 170 7.50 -10.81 21.60
N ASP A 171 6.21 -10.48 21.68
CA ASP A 171 5.38 -10.64 22.89
C ASP A 171 4.08 -11.42 22.57
N PRO A 172 4.19 -12.70 22.13
CA PRO A 172 3.02 -13.52 21.86
C PRO A 172 2.34 -14.00 23.15
N PRO A 173 1.08 -14.46 23.08
CA PRO A 173 0.45 -15.17 24.19
C PRO A 173 1.27 -16.42 24.57
N ALA A 174 1.47 -16.66 25.87
CA ALA A 174 2.24 -17.81 26.37
C ALA A 174 1.75 -19.17 25.83
N ALA A 175 0.46 -19.28 25.50
CA ALA A 175 -0.10 -20.48 24.89
C ALA A 175 0.52 -20.81 23.51
N ALA A 176 1.06 -19.83 22.78
CA ALA A 176 1.73 -20.03 21.50
C ALA A 176 3.20 -20.50 21.65
N ASP A 177 3.78 -20.43 22.85
CA ASP A 177 5.23 -20.65 23.03
C ASP A 177 5.66 -22.10 22.88
N ALA A 178 4.77 -23.04 23.19
CA ALA A 178 5.01 -24.47 23.09
C ALA A 178 5.05 -24.99 21.64
N TYR A 179 4.76 -24.15 20.65
CA TYR A 179 4.58 -24.56 19.27
C TYR A 179 5.61 -23.94 18.34
N ARG A 180 5.98 -24.67 17.28
CA ARG A 180 6.75 -24.11 16.17
C ARG A 180 5.82 -23.31 15.26
N TRP A 181 6.25 -22.12 14.84
CA TRP A 181 5.42 -21.24 14.01
C TRP A 181 5.81 -21.39 12.55
N LYS A 182 4.89 -21.93 11.74
CA LYS A 182 5.15 -22.29 10.35
C LYS A 182 4.43 -21.35 9.39
N GLY A 183 5.20 -20.58 8.62
CA GLY A 183 4.68 -19.81 7.48
C GLY A 183 4.83 -20.54 6.15
N GLY A 184 4.72 -19.80 5.06
CA GLY A 184 4.77 -20.33 3.68
C GLY A 184 3.39 -20.40 3.01
N ALA A 185 3.29 -21.14 1.91
CA ALA A 185 2.05 -21.30 1.14
C ALA A 185 1.12 -22.38 1.72
N THR A 186 1.69 -23.53 2.08
CA THR A 186 0.94 -24.66 2.64
C THR A 186 1.70 -25.33 3.77
N PHE A 187 0.98 -26.19 4.48
CA PHE A 187 1.52 -27.18 5.38
C PHE A 187 0.69 -28.46 5.28
N GLN A 188 1.32 -29.62 5.27
CA GLN A 188 0.61 -30.91 5.24
C GLN A 188 1.01 -31.72 6.47
N ASP A 189 0.00 -32.15 7.23
CA ASP A 189 0.16 -33.18 8.26
C ASP A 189 -0.35 -34.54 7.75
N GLN A 190 -0.43 -35.53 8.63
CA GLN A 190 -0.91 -36.87 8.30
C GLN A 190 -2.40 -36.93 7.90
N HIS A 191 -3.16 -35.87 8.14
CA HIS A 191 -4.61 -35.83 7.96
C HIS A 191 -5.05 -34.98 6.77
N ARG A 192 -4.41 -33.82 6.55
CA ARG A 192 -4.80 -32.89 5.47
C ARG A 192 -3.74 -31.85 5.13
N VAL A 193 -4.01 -31.14 4.04
CA VAL A 193 -3.28 -29.93 3.63
C VAL A 193 -3.97 -28.70 4.20
N TYR A 194 -3.16 -27.78 4.73
CA TYR A 194 -3.52 -26.46 5.22
C TYR A 194 -2.91 -25.43 4.30
N TRP A 195 -3.61 -24.31 4.13
CA TRP A 195 -3.20 -23.23 3.25
C TRP A 195 -3.06 -21.99 4.11
N PHE A 196 -1.87 -21.38 4.08
CA PHE A 196 -1.62 -20.15 4.82
C PHE A 196 -1.61 -18.97 3.86
N GLY A 197 -2.02 -17.83 4.37
CA GLY A 197 -2.08 -16.62 3.60
C GLY A 197 -1.88 -15.40 4.46
N GLY A 198 -2.41 -14.31 3.97
CA GLY A 198 -2.45 -13.06 4.68
C GLY A 198 -3.19 -12.06 3.85
N HIS A 199 -3.78 -11.10 4.53
CA HIS A 199 -4.51 -10.03 3.88
C HIS A 199 -3.71 -8.75 4.04
N ILE A 200 -3.46 -8.01 2.95
CA ILE A 200 -2.97 -6.63 3.04
C ILE A 200 -4.17 -5.71 2.91
N HIS A 201 -4.39 -4.87 3.91
CA HIS A 201 -5.51 -3.95 4.00
C HIS A 201 -5.10 -2.60 3.42
N LEU A 202 -5.79 -2.15 2.38
CA LEU A 202 -5.44 -0.94 1.63
C LEU A 202 -6.56 0.08 1.73
N GLY A 203 -6.27 1.18 2.44
CA GLY A 203 -7.25 2.22 2.75
C GLY A 203 -7.75 2.98 1.52
N ARG A 204 -9.01 3.36 1.56
CA ARG A 204 -9.69 4.17 0.55
C ARG A 204 -9.46 5.66 0.80
N PRO A 205 -9.11 6.45 -0.23
CA PRO A 205 -9.20 7.89 -0.17
C PRO A 205 -10.66 8.34 0.04
N ALA A 206 -10.89 9.35 0.87
CA ALA A 206 -12.25 9.83 1.19
C ALA A 206 -13.05 10.34 -0.03
N GLN A 207 -12.36 10.63 -1.14
CA GLN A 207 -12.91 11.13 -2.38
C GLN A 207 -13.60 10.04 -3.22
N ILE A 208 -13.18 8.78 -3.02
CA ILE A 208 -13.83 7.64 -3.66
C ILE A 208 -15.02 7.28 -2.79
N LYS A 209 -16.23 7.42 -3.32
CA LYS A 209 -17.44 7.00 -2.61
C LYS A 209 -17.50 5.49 -2.48
N SER A 210 -18.24 4.99 -1.50
CA SER A 210 -18.27 3.56 -1.20
C SER A 210 -18.88 2.73 -2.31
N GLU A 211 -19.96 3.24 -2.87
CA GLU A 211 -20.69 2.67 -4.01
C GLU A 211 -19.86 2.65 -5.30
N GLU A 212 -18.86 3.51 -5.44
CA GLU A 212 -18.00 3.64 -6.63
C GLU A 212 -16.67 2.89 -6.48
N ALA A 213 -16.34 2.39 -5.27
CA ALA A 213 -15.01 1.89 -4.96
C ALA A 213 -14.70 0.50 -5.54
N GLY A 214 -15.71 -0.37 -5.66
CA GLY A 214 -15.54 -1.77 -6.08
C GLY A 214 -14.78 -1.92 -7.40
N PRO A 215 -15.23 -1.31 -8.51
CA PRO A 215 -14.54 -1.41 -9.80
C PRO A 215 -13.11 -0.86 -9.79
N ILE A 216 -12.84 0.14 -8.94
CA ILE A 216 -11.49 0.68 -8.76
C ILE A 216 -10.60 -0.33 -8.02
N TYR A 217 -11.11 -0.94 -6.93
CA TYR A 217 -10.40 -1.95 -6.16
C TYR A 217 -10.03 -3.18 -6.99
N GLU A 218 -10.95 -3.69 -7.81
CA GLU A 218 -10.67 -4.83 -8.70
C GLU A 218 -9.51 -4.55 -9.67
N ARG A 219 -9.38 -3.30 -10.13
CA ARG A 219 -8.32 -2.89 -11.04
C ARG A 219 -7.02 -2.64 -10.32
N ILE A 220 -7.05 -2.10 -9.10
CA ILE A 220 -5.88 -2.03 -8.22
C ILE A 220 -5.38 -3.44 -7.90
N ALA A 221 -6.27 -4.38 -7.57
CA ALA A 221 -5.93 -5.78 -7.34
C ALA A 221 -5.25 -6.41 -8.55
N THR A 222 -5.76 -6.14 -9.76
CA THR A 222 -5.13 -6.61 -11.00
C THR A 222 -3.75 -5.97 -11.22
N ALA A 223 -3.54 -4.71 -10.79
CA ALA A 223 -2.22 -4.09 -10.82
C ALA A 223 -1.26 -4.72 -9.80
N LEU A 224 -1.74 -5.02 -8.59
CA LEU A 224 -1.01 -5.76 -7.56
C LEU A 224 -0.66 -7.18 -8.03
N ASP A 225 -1.55 -7.85 -8.75
CA ASP A 225 -1.27 -9.17 -9.34
C ASP A 225 -0.07 -9.08 -10.29
N GLY A 226 -0.10 -8.11 -11.21
CA GLY A 226 0.94 -7.96 -12.23
C GLY A 226 2.28 -7.46 -11.70
N LEU A 227 2.27 -6.63 -10.65
CA LEU A 227 3.47 -5.95 -10.16
C LEU A 227 4.04 -6.53 -8.86
N LEU A 228 3.21 -7.19 -8.04
CA LEU A 228 3.60 -7.76 -6.75
C LEU A 228 3.42 -9.28 -6.69
N ALA A 229 2.23 -9.83 -6.99
CA ALA A 229 2.04 -11.28 -6.85
C ALA A 229 2.80 -12.10 -7.90
N LEU A 230 2.93 -11.60 -9.13
CA LEU A 230 3.66 -12.26 -10.21
C LEU A 230 5.13 -12.57 -9.87
N PRO A 231 5.94 -11.64 -9.33
CA PRO A 231 7.29 -11.99 -8.87
C PRO A 231 7.27 -12.83 -7.60
N MET A 232 6.35 -12.59 -6.67
CA MET A 232 6.27 -13.31 -5.38
C MET A 232 5.90 -14.80 -5.55
N VAL A 233 5.04 -15.15 -6.51
CA VAL A 233 4.65 -16.55 -6.75
C VAL A 233 5.81 -17.41 -7.23
N ARG A 234 6.86 -16.78 -7.78
CA ARG A 234 8.05 -17.46 -8.29
C ARG A 234 8.78 -18.26 -7.20
N PHE A 235 8.69 -17.82 -5.96
CA PHE A 235 9.35 -18.43 -4.81
C PHE A 235 8.38 -18.79 -3.68
N ASP A 236 7.08 -18.86 -4.01
CA ASP A 236 6.06 -19.28 -3.07
C ASP A 236 6.23 -20.77 -2.75
N THR A 237 6.35 -21.13 -1.46
CA THR A 237 6.73 -22.48 -1.03
C THR A 237 6.17 -22.79 0.36
N PRO A 238 5.92 -24.07 0.70
CA PRO A 238 5.87 -25.23 -0.19
C PRO A 238 4.56 -25.28 -0.98
N GLU A 239 4.56 -26.05 -2.07
CA GLU A 239 3.37 -26.44 -2.85
C GLU A 239 2.36 -25.31 -3.15
N PRO A 240 2.80 -24.19 -3.74
CA PRO A 240 1.98 -22.99 -3.96
C PRO A 240 0.75 -23.24 -4.85
N TYR A 241 0.79 -24.29 -5.68
CA TYR A 241 -0.34 -24.73 -6.48
C TYR A 241 -1.53 -25.20 -5.61
N LEU A 242 -1.25 -25.95 -4.53
CA LEU A 242 -2.28 -26.47 -3.63
C LEU A 242 -2.98 -25.36 -2.85
N ARG A 243 -2.27 -24.30 -2.48
CA ARG A 243 -2.91 -23.11 -1.87
C ARG A 243 -4.00 -22.55 -2.77
N ARG A 244 -3.72 -22.44 -4.08
CA ARG A 244 -4.59 -21.75 -5.05
C ARG A 244 -5.69 -22.64 -5.61
N ASN A 245 -5.45 -23.94 -5.75
CA ASN A 245 -6.38 -24.87 -6.40
C ASN A 245 -6.92 -25.96 -5.47
N GLY A 246 -6.28 -26.21 -4.32
CA GLY A 246 -6.72 -27.17 -3.31
C GLY A 246 -7.69 -26.58 -2.28
N CYS A 247 -7.76 -25.25 -2.15
CA CYS A 247 -8.69 -24.60 -1.24
C CYS A 247 -10.12 -24.55 -1.81
N LYS A 248 -11.08 -25.17 -1.10
CA LYS A 248 -12.51 -25.15 -1.45
C LYS A 248 -13.09 -23.73 -1.57
N TYR A 249 -12.49 -22.75 -0.88
CA TYR A 249 -12.95 -21.37 -0.85
C TYR A 249 -12.34 -20.48 -1.94
N ASN A 250 -11.59 -21.06 -2.91
CA ASN A 250 -10.91 -20.31 -3.97
C ASN A 250 -9.94 -19.22 -3.46
N TYR A 251 -9.38 -19.42 -2.26
CA TYR A 251 -8.50 -18.46 -1.61
C TYR A 251 -7.16 -18.31 -2.34
N GLY A 252 -6.66 -17.07 -2.43
CA GLY A 252 -5.30 -16.80 -2.89
C GLY A 252 -5.11 -16.80 -4.40
N LYS A 253 -6.21 -16.84 -5.17
CA LYS A 253 -6.18 -16.72 -6.63
C LYS A 253 -5.95 -15.27 -7.06
N ALA A 254 -5.44 -15.07 -8.26
CA ALA A 254 -5.28 -13.74 -8.84
C ALA A 254 -6.60 -12.96 -8.85
N GLY A 255 -6.57 -11.71 -8.38
CA GLY A 255 -7.73 -10.85 -8.21
C GLY A 255 -8.56 -11.15 -6.96
N ASP A 256 -8.15 -12.07 -6.09
CA ASP A 256 -8.82 -12.34 -4.83
C ASP A 256 -8.70 -11.12 -3.90
N ILE A 257 -9.82 -10.42 -3.78
CA ILE A 257 -10.01 -9.29 -2.88
C ILE A 257 -11.28 -9.46 -2.08
N ARG A 258 -11.28 -8.81 -0.92
CA ARG A 258 -12.48 -8.60 -0.12
C ARG A 258 -12.77 -7.11 0.02
N SER A 259 -13.98 -6.72 -0.36
CA SER A 259 -14.43 -5.31 -0.36
C SER A 259 -15.88 -5.16 0.09
N ASP A 260 -16.51 -6.23 0.57
CA ASP A 260 -17.91 -6.32 1.00
C ASP A 260 -18.16 -5.70 2.39
N TYR A 261 -17.24 -4.84 2.85
CA TYR A 261 -17.35 -4.11 4.10
C TYR A 261 -17.35 -2.59 3.86
N PRO A 262 -18.49 -2.00 3.45
CA PRO A 262 -18.59 -0.58 3.13
C PRO A 262 -18.09 0.33 4.27
N GLU A 263 -18.31 -0.10 5.52
CA GLU A 263 -17.93 0.61 6.74
C GLU A 263 -16.41 0.76 6.90
N GLN A 264 -15.64 -0.16 6.31
CA GLN A 264 -14.22 -0.35 6.62
C GLN A 264 -13.30 0.58 5.83
N ASN A 265 -13.82 1.38 4.89
CA ASN A 265 -13.07 2.35 4.09
C ASN A 265 -11.75 1.77 3.52
N ARG A 266 -11.76 0.51 3.09
CA ARG A 266 -10.59 -0.24 2.61
C ARG A 266 -11.02 -1.44 1.78
N PHE A 267 -10.06 -2.08 1.13
CA PHE A 267 -10.21 -3.45 0.63
C PHE A 267 -9.06 -4.32 1.13
N GLU A 268 -9.26 -5.63 1.12
CA GLU A 268 -8.27 -6.64 1.47
C GLU A 268 -7.71 -7.26 0.20
N TYR A 269 -6.40 -7.28 0.04
CA TYR A 269 -5.71 -8.02 -1.02
C TYR A 269 -5.21 -9.36 -0.48
N ARG A 270 -5.64 -10.49 -1.07
CA ARG A 270 -5.55 -11.83 -0.46
C ARG A 270 -4.69 -12.83 -1.25
N VAL A 271 -4.05 -12.37 -2.31
CA VAL A 271 -3.35 -13.23 -3.29
C VAL A 271 -2.04 -13.80 -2.74
N LEU A 272 -1.33 -13.05 -1.90
CA LEU A 272 -0.05 -13.47 -1.33
C LEU A 272 -0.23 -14.56 -0.27
N SER A 273 0.70 -15.53 -0.25
CA SER A 273 0.73 -16.59 0.76
C SER A 273 1.26 -16.12 2.11
N GLY A 274 1.26 -16.99 3.13
CA GLY A 274 1.92 -16.70 4.41
C GLY A 274 3.45 -16.56 4.30
N LEU A 275 4.03 -16.70 3.10
CA LEU A 275 5.47 -16.57 2.89
C LEU A 275 5.98 -15.15 3.17
N TRP A 276 5.22 -14.11 2.84
CA TRP A 276 5.70 -12.74 3.07
C TRP A 276 5.81 -12.38 4.56
N LEU A 277 5.14 -13.13 5.44
CA LEU A 277 5.26 -12.98 6.89
C LEU A 277 6.53 -13.62 7.45
N VAL A 278 7.17 -14.59 6.79
CA VAL A 278 8.20 -15.40 7.44
C VAL A 278 9.39 -14.59 7.93
N HIS A 279 9.63 -13.40 7.38
CA HIS A 279 10.72 -12.52 7.79
C HIS A 279 10.30 -11.04 7.77
N PRO A 280 10.77 -10.19 8.72
CA PRO A 280 10.46 -8.76 8.73
C PRO A 280 10.81 -8.06 7.41
N THR A 281 11.97 -8.39 6.81
CA THR A 281 12.38 -7.87 5.48
C THR A 281 11.38 -8.23 4.38
N LEU A 282 10.90 -9.49 4.31
CA LEU A 282 9.89 -9.89 3.31
C LEU A 282 8.56 -9.17 3.54
N ALA A 283 8.17 -8.98 4.81
CA ALA A 283 6.96 -8.27 5.14
C ALA A 283 7.05 -6.79 4.74
N SER A 284 8.19 -6.16 4.99
CA SER A 284 8.46 -4.78 4.54
C SER A 284 8.37 -4.67 3.02
N ILE A 285 9.00 -5.59 2.28
CA ILE A 285 8.95 -5.63 0.81
C ILE A 285 7.50 -5.74 0.32
N ALA A 286 6.73 -6.70 0.84
CA ALA A 286 5.36 -6.94 0.40
C ALA A 286 4.42 -5.76 0.71
N ILE A 287 4.43 -5.25 1.96
CA ILE A 287 3.57 -4.14 2.38
C ILE A 287 3.98 -2.83 1.70
N GLY A 288 5.29 -2.54 1.63
CA GLY A 288 5.81 -1.35 0.95
C GLY A 288 5.47 -1.32 -0.53
N ALA A 289 5.69 -2.44 -1.24
CA ALA A 289 5.32 -2.55 -2.65
C ALA A 289 3.81 -2.42 -2.86
N ALA A 290 2.99 -3.11 -2.06
CA ALA A 290 1.53 -3.04 -2.16
C ALA A 290 1.02 -1.61 -1.96
N LYS A 291 1.58 -0.90 -0.98
CA LYS A 291 1.25 0.50 -0.71
C LYS A 291 1.66 1.41 -1.86
N CYS A 292 2.89 1.31 -2.36
CA CYS A 292 3.38 2.13 -3.48
C CYS A 292 2.53 1.96 -4.75
N ILE A 293 2.21 0.71 -5.12
CA ILE A 293 1.38 0.39 -6.28
C ILE A 293 -0.02 1.00 -6.11
N THR A 294 -0.62 0.84 -4.93
CA THR A 294 -1.97 1.34 -4.65
C THR A 294 -2.03 2.86 -4.63
N GLU A 295 -1.04 3.52 -4.03
CA GLU A 295 -0.96 4.98 -4.01
C GLU A 295 -0.74 5.56 -5.40
N THR A 296 0.11 4.93 -6.21
CA THR A 296 0.25 5.25 -7.63
C THR A 296 -1.08 5.09 -8.37
N ALA A 297 -1.83 4.03 -8.09
CA ALA A 297 -3.13 3.82 -8.72
C ALA A 297 -4.12 4.94 -8.36
N TYR A 298 -4.19 5.31 -7.07
CA TYR A 298 -5.07 6.39 -6.63
C TYR A 298 -4.66 7.76 -7.17
N SER A 299 -3.36 8.05 -7.28
CA SER A 299 -2.87 9.27 -7.95
C SER A 299 -3.39 9.36 -9.37
N ARG A 300 -3.29 8.27 -10.14
CA ARG A 300 -3.74 8.24 -11.54
C ARG A 300 -5.25 8.29 -11.68
N VAL A 301 -5.98 7.60 -10.81
CA VAL A 301 -7.44 7.72 -10.74
C VAL A 301 -7.85 9.17 -10.44
N ALA A 302 -7.11 9.87 -9.57
CA ALA A 302 -7.36 11.27 -9.26
C ALA A 302 -7.04 12.24 -10.42
N GLU A 303 -6.07 11.92 -11.27
CA GLU A 303 -5.84 12.68 -12.52
C GLU A 303 -7.04 12.62 -13.46
N HIS A 304 -7.81 11.54 -13.37
CA HIS A 304 -9.06 11.31 -14.10
C HIS A 304 -10.31 11.57 -13.25
N ASP A 305 -10.20 12.45 -12.25
CA ASP A 305 -11.31 12.92 -11.40
C ASP A 305 -12.13 11.79 -10.77
N PHE A 306 -11.46 10.68 -10.44
CA PHE A 306 -12.05 9.49 -9.84
C PHE A 306 -13.10 8.77 -10.70
N ASP A 307 -13.05 8.92 -12.03
CA ASP A 307 -13.97 8.23 -12.93
C ASP A 307 -13.81 6.69 -12.84
N PRO A 308 -14.80 5.96 -12.28
CA PRO A 308 -14.73 4.51 -12.17
C PRO A 308 -14.79 3.83 -13.55
N THR A 309 -15.31 4.49 -14.58
CA THR A 309 -15.37 3.97 -15.96
C THR A 309 -13.98 3.97 -16.58
N TRP A 310 -13.20 5.03 -16.38
CA TRP A 310 -11.79 5.07 -16.79
C TRP A 310 -10.97 4.01 -16.06
N ALA A 311 -11.14 3.89 -14.74
CA ALA A 311 -10.39 2.92 -13.94
C ALA A 311 -10.71 1.48 -14.35
N SER A 312 -12.00 1.17 -14.49
CA SER A 312 -12.53 -0.16 -14.83
C SER A 312 -12.39 -0.56 -16.29
N ASN A 313 -11.94 0.35 -17.17
CA ASN A 313 -11.92 0.12 -18.61
C ASN A 313 -11.26 -1.23 -18.98
N PRO A 314 -12.02 -2.20 -19.54
CA PRO A 314 -11.52 -3.54 -19.82
C PRO A 314 -10.66 -3.60 -21.09
N ALA A 315 -10.76 -2.58 -21.96
CA ALA A 315 -9.92 -2.50 -23.15
C ALA A 315 -8.51 -2.07 -22.71
N SER A 316 -7.59 -3.03 -22.66
CA SER A 316 -6.15 -2.90 -22.30
C SER A 316 -5.35 -1.79 -23.01
N LYS A 317 -5.99 -0.99 -23.88
CA LYS A 317 -5.44 0.18 -24.56
C LYS A 317 -5.71 1.50 -23.85
N LYS A 318 -6.61 1.56 -22.85
CA LYS A 318 -6.93 2.75 -22.05
C LYS A 318 -7.14 2.38 -20.57
N GLY A 319 -7.13 3.36 -19.67
CA GLY A 319 -7.46 3.15 -18.26
C GLY A 319 -6.28 2.78 -17.35
N LEU A 320 -6.62 2.33 -16.14
CA LEU A 320 -5.65 2.17 -15.05
C LEU A 320 -4.54 1.17 -15.36
N LEU A 321 -4.86 -0.04 -15.84
CA LEU A 321 -3.84 -1.07 -16.11
C LEU A 321 -2.86 -0.64 -17.20
N LYS A 322 -3.36 0.06 -18.23
CA LYS A 322 -2.52 0.62 -19.29
C LYS A 322 -1.55 1.67 -18.75
N SER A 323 -1.96 2.47 -17.77
CA SER A 323 -1.08 3.45 -17.12
C SER A 323 0.11 2.78 -16.43
N PHE A 324 -0.06 1.56 -15.91
CA PHE A 324 1.02 0.74 -15.34
C PHE A 324 1.83 -0.02 -16.40
N GLY A 325 1.47 0.07 -17.68
CA GLY A 325 2.07 -0.74 -18.73
C GLY A 325 1.76 -2.24 -18.61
N ILE A 326 0.71 -2.61 -17.86
CA ILE A 326 0.31 -4.00 -17.66
C ILE A 326 -0.50 -4.48 -18.87
N THR A 327 -0.03 -5.56 -19.48
CA THR A 327 -0.69 -6.29 -20.57
C THR A 327 -0.72 -7.78 -20.23
N GLY A 328 -1.52 -8.55 -20.98
CA GLY A 328 -1.59 -10.01 -20.78
C GLY A 328 -2.17 -10.42 -19.42
N VAL A 329 -3.26 -9.79 -19.00
CA VAL A 329 -3.90 -10.05 -17.69
C VAL A 329 -4.30 -11.52 -17.54
N THR A 330 -4.80 -12.14 -18.61
CA THR A 330 -5.17 -13.57 -18.61
C THR A 330 -3.95 -14.44 -18.33
N GLU A 331 -2.81 -14.14 -18.94
CA GLU A 331 -1.54 -14.84 -18.78
C GLU A 331 -0.93 -14.59 -17.40
N ILE A 332 -1.04 -13.37 -16.85
CA ILE A 332 -0.67 -13.06 -15.46
C ILE A 332 -1.47 -13.94 -14.50
N ARG A 333 -2.79 -13.96 -14.66
CA ARG A 333 -3.68 -14.78 -13.83
C ARG A 333 -3.38 -16.26 -13.96
N ALA A 334 -3.12 -16.75 -15.16
CA ALA A 334 -2.76 -18.15 -15.39
C ALA A 334 -1.46 -18.52 -14.67
N VAL A 335 -0.43 -17.66 -14.74
CA VAL A 335 0.85 -17.90 -14.03
C VAL A 335 0.64 -17.92 -12.52
N ILE A 336 -0.07 -16.94 -11.97
CA ILE A 336 -0.34 -16.88 -10.53
C ILE A 336 -1.16 -18.08 -10.10
N ASN A 337 -2.31 -18.34 -10.74
CA ASN A 337 -3.24 -19.39 -10.32
C ASN A 337 -2.64 -20.79 -10.42
N ASN A 338 -1.77 -21.05 -11.38
CA ASN A 338 -1.10 -22.35 -11.52
C ASN A 338 0.26 -22.40 -10.81
N ALA A 339 0.67 -21.32 -10.13
CA ALA A 339 2.01 -21.16 -9.59
C ALA A 339 3.12 -21.55 -10.61
N TYR A 340 2.92 -21.17 -11.87
CA TYR A 340 3.75 -21.61 -12.98
C TYR A 340 5.01 -20.75 -13.09
N VAL A 341 6.03 -21.12 -12.31
CA VAL A 341 7.32 -20.41 -12.19
C VAL A 341 7.96 -20.14 -13.56
N THR A 342 7.94 -21.11 -14.47
CA THR A 342 8.51 -20.98 -15.82
C THR A 342 7.72 -20.03 -16.75
N GLY A 343 6.50 -19.64 -16.36
CA GLY A 343 5.73 -18.58 -17.02
C GLY A 343 6.20 -17.16 -16.70
N VAL A 344 7.17 -17.02 -15.77
CA VAL A 344 7.86 -15.77 -15.43
C VAL A 344 9.21 -15.73 -16.16
N THR A 345 9.19 -15.37 -17.45
CA THR A 345 10.39 -15.33 -18.29
C THR A 345 11.24 -14.07 -18.03
N GLU A 346 12.52 -14.10 -18.42
CA GLU A 346 13.42 -12.94 -18.30
C GLU A 346 12.88 -11.70 -19.03
N ASP A 347 12.38 -11.84 -20.26
CA ASP A 347 11.78 -10.74 -21.02
C ASP A 347 10.57 -10.11 -20.30
N ARG A 348 9.78 -10.96 -19.64
CA ARG A 348 8.63 -10.53 -18.85
C ARG A 348 9.10 -9.78 -17.62
N LEU A 349 10.12 -10.28 -16.92
CA LEU A 349 10.74 -9.60 -15.78
C LEU A 349 11.39 -8.27 -16.17
N ALA A 350 12.03 -8.19 -17.32
CA ALA A 350 12.60 -6.93 -17.82
C ALA A 350 11.51 -5.89 -18.10
N THR A 351 10.38 -6.31 -18.66
CA THR A 351 9.21 -5.42 -18.88
C THR A 351 8.56 -5.02 -17.56
N TRP A 352 8.38 -5.98 -16.65
CA TRP A 352 7.86 -5.77 -15.31
C TRP A 352 8.72 -4.78 -14.52
N GLU A 353 10.05 -4.92 -14.52
CA GLU A 353 10.97 -4.02 -13.82
C GLU A 353 10.85 -2.59 -14.35
N ARG A 354 10.80 -2.41 -15.68
CA ARG A 354 10.60 -1.08 -16.29
C ARG A 354 9.28 -0.45 -15.86
N ASN A 355 8.22 -1.25 -15.68
CA ASN A 355 6.93 -0.76 -15.22
C ASN A 355 6.98 -0.40 -13.72
N LEU A 356 7.62 -1.23 -12.90
CA LEU A 356 7.79 -0.97 -11.47
C LEU A 356 8.60 0.32 -11.22
N ARG A 357 9.67 0.55 -11.99
CA ARG A 357 10.49 1.78 -11.89
C ARG A 357 9.76 3.06 -12.32
N LYS A 358 8.60 2.95 -12.96
CA LYS A 358 7.75 4.08 -13.37
C LYS A 358 6.60 4.36 -12.39
N LEU A 359 6.58 3.70 -11.23
CA LEU A 359 5.63 4.05 -10.18
C LEU A 359 5.90 5.48 -9.71
N ASP A 360 4.83 6.24 -9.48
CA ASP A 360 4.92 7.69 -9.22
C ASP A 360 5.71 7.98 -7.94
N ARG A 361 5.73 7.03 -7.00
CA ARG A 361 6.43 7.11 -5.71
C ARG A 361 7.60 6.13 -5.59
N PHE A 362 8.16 5.65 -6.72
CA PHE A 362 9.23 4.64 -6.68
C PHE A 362 10.38 5.02 -5.74
N ASP A 363 10.83 6.29 -5.78
CA ASP A 363 11.96 6.74 -4.97
C ASP A 363 11.68 6.73 -3.46
N GLU A 364 10.42 6.89 -3.05
CA GLU A 364 10.03 6.84 -1.64
C GLU A 364 10.02 5.42 -1.07
N TYR A 365 9.79 4.41 -1.92
CA TYR A 365 9.78 2.98 -1.57
C TYR A 365 10.97 2.25 -2.19
N LYS A 366 12.05 2.98 -2.47
CA LYS A 366 13.18 2.50 -3.24
C LYS A 366 13.86 1.28 -2.63
N PRO A 367 14.06 1.18 -1.29
CA PRO A 367 14.62 -0.03 -0.69
C PRO A 367 13.77 -1.28 -1.01
N GLU A 368 12.47 -1.23 -0.72
CA GLU A 368 11.53 -2.35 -0.86
C GLU A 368 11.38 -2.77 -2.32
N LEU A 369 11.23 -1.79 -3.23
CA LEU A 369 11.03 -2.08 -4.65
C LEU A 369 12.30 -2.60 -5.32
N ASN A 370 13.48 -2.11 -4.94
CA ASN A 370 14.73 -2.70 -5.45
C ASN A 370 14.99 -4.10 -4.88
N ALA A 371 14.61 -4.36 -3.62
CA ALA A 371 14.67 -5.70 -3.05
C ALA A 371 13.70 -6.66 -3.76
N LEU A 372 12.48 -6.22 -4.08
CA LEU A 372 11.55 -7.01 -4.90
C LEU A 372 12.12 -7.31 -6.30
N ILE A 373 12.76 -6.32 -6.95
CA ILE A 373 13.44 -6.50 -8.24
C ILE A 373 14.57 -7.52 -8.11
N ALA A 374 15.40 -7.43 -7.07
CA ALA A 374 16.49 -8.36 -6.86
C ALA A 374 15.97 -9.79 -6.58
N LEU A 375 14.96 -9.94 -5.72
CA LEU A 375 14.31 -11.23 -5.43
C LEU A 375 13.75 -11.85 -6.71
N SER A 376 13.09 -11.05 -7.55
CA SER A 376 12.49 -11.54 -8.79
C SER A 376 13.51 -12.09 -9.81
N LYS A 377 14.80 -11.76 -9.66
CA LYS A 377 15.90 -12.18 -10.55
C LYS A 377 16.73 -13.33 -9.98
N GLU A 378 16.63 -13.58 -8.67
CA GLU A 378 17.33 -14.70 -8.03
C GLU A 378 16.76 -16.04 -8.52
N ASP A 379 17.56 -17.08 -8.45
CA ASP A 379 17.11 -18.44 -8.74
C ASP A 379 16.07 -18.89 -7.68
N PRO A 380 14.87 -19.35 -8.09
CA PRO A 380 13.86 -19.86 -7.15
C PRO A 380 14.37 -21.01 -6.30
N GLU A 381 15.23 -21.88 -6.84
CA GLU A 381 15.82 -22.99 -6.09
C GLU A 381 16.71 -22.46 -4.96
N VAL A 382 17.51 -21.42 -5.24
CA VAL A 382 18.32 -20.74 -4.22
C VAL A 382 17.43 -20.13 -3.13
N ILE A 383 16.30 -19.53 -3.49
CA ILE A 383 15.37 -18.99 -2.49
C ILE A 383 14.77 -20.13 -1.66
N GLU A 384 14.25 -21.17 -2.30
CA GLU A 384 13.57 -22.30 -1.65
C GLU A 384 14.50 -23.05 -0.68
N GLU A 385 15.75 -23.29 -1.06
CA GLU A 385 16.72 -23.97 -0.22
C GLU A 385 17.17 -23.15 1.01
N ASN A 386 17.08 -21.82 0.93
CA ASN A 386 17.65 -20.92 1.92
C ASN A 386 16.60 -20.16 2.74
N ILE A 387 15.33 -20.20 2.36
CA ILE A 387 14.27 -19.54 3.10
C ILE A 387 13.90 -20.35 4.33
N ASN A 388 14.02 -19.72 5.50
CA ASN A 388 13.55 -20.32 6.74
C ASN A 388 12.07 -20.00 6.93
N LEU A 389 11.22 -21.01 7.01
CA LEU A 389 9.77 -20.86 7.19
C LEU A 389 9.34 -20.78 8.66
N ASP A 390 10.28 -20.76 9.60
CA ASP A 390 10.04 -20.61 11.04
C ASP A 390 9.84 -19.12 11.38
N VAL A 391 8.57 -18.73 11.49
CA VAL A 391 8.18 -17.34 11.77
C VAL A 391 8.72 -16.89 13.13
N LYS A 392 8.67 -17.75 14.14
CA LYS A 392 9.09 -17.41 15.50
C LYS A 392 10.57 -17.02 15.51
N ARG A 393 11.41 -17.90 14.97
CA ARG A 393 12.87 -17.70 14.97
C ARG A 393 13.31 -16.51 14.14
N ASN A 394 12.70 -16.32 12.96
CA ASN A 394 13.08 -15.21 12.09
C ASN A 394 12.78 -13.83 12.71
N TRP A 395 11.68 -13.70 13.44
CA TRP A 395 11.29 -12.43 14.07
C TRP A 395 11.92 -12.21 15.45
N GLN A 396 12.21 -13.28 16.20
CA GLN A 396 12.75 -13.20 17.55
C GLN A 396 14.29 -13.25 17.60
N GLU A 397 14.94 -13.97 16.69
CA GLU A 397 16.41 -14.19 16.70
C GLU A 397 17.18 -13.29 15.71
N GLU A 398 16.52 -12.33 15.05
CA GLU A 398 17.15 -11.41 14.06
C GLU A 398 17.98 -12.12 12.98
N ARG A 399 17.45 -13.22 12.45
CA ARG A 399 18.16 -14.00 11.43
C ARG A 399 18.34 -13.18 10.16
N THR A 400 19.40 -13.45 9.43
CA THR A 400 19.57 -12.91 8.07
C THR A 400 18.67 -13.68 7.10
N LEU A 401 17.77 -12.99 6.41
CA LEU A 401 16.95 -13.56 5.34
C LEU A 401 17.83 -14.02 4.17
N LEU A 402 17.76 -15.27 3.72
CA LEU A 402 18.53 -15.77 2.56
C LEU A 402 20.05 -15.49 2.68
N PRO A 403 20.74 -16.07 3.67
CA PRO A 403 22.15 -15.76 3.94
C PRO A 403 23.11 -16.18 2.82
N ARG A 404 22.68 -17.06 1.89
CA ARG A 404 23.45 -17.51 0.73
C ARG A 404 22.97 -16.91 -0.60
N ALA A 405 22.17 -15.85 -0.54
CA ALA A 405 21.73 -15.11 -1.73
C ALA A 405 22.91 -14.53 -2.53
N SER A 406 22.67 -14.22 -3.82
CA SER A 406 23.62 -13.47 -4.62
C SER A 406 24.02 -12.15 -3.95
N LYS A 407 25.23 -11.66 -4.23
CA LYS A 407 25.73 -10.38 -3.68
C LYS A 407 24.78 -9.21 -3.99
N GLN A 408 24.15 -9.23 -5.16
CA GLN A 408 23.20 -8.20 -5.57
C GLN A 408 21.92 -8.26 -4.73
N LEU A 409 21.35 -9.45 -4.53
CA LEU A 409 20.18 -9.63 -3.68
C LEU A 409 20.49 -9.27 -2.24
N ARG A 410 21.60 -9.75 -1.67
CA ARG A 410 22.00 -9.44 -0.29
C ARG A 410 22.05 -7.93 -0.03
N LYS A 411 22.73 -7.19 -0.90
CA LYS A 411 22.81 -5.72 -0.81
C LYS A 411 21.42 -5.06 -0.83
N ALA A 412 20.49 -5.59 -1.62
CA ALA A 412 19.14 -5.03 -1.71
C ALA A 412 18.30 -5.36 -0.47
N LEU A 413 18.46 -6.56 0.11
CA LEU A 413 17.82 -6.96 1.37
C LEU A 413 18.35 -6.16 2.56
N ASP A 414 19.66 -5.93 2.64
CA ASP A 414 20.30 -5.12 3.70
C ASP A 414 19.74 -3.69 3.72
N ALA A 415 19.52 -3.09 2.55
CA ALA A 415 18.95 -1.74 2.44
C ALA A 415 17.51 -1.65 3.00
N VAL A 416 16.75 -2.76 3.00
CA VAL A 416 15.41 -2.81 3.62
C VAL A 416 15.53 -3.03 5.13
N GLU A 417 16.54 -3.77 5.59
CA GLU A 417 16.80 -4.00 7.01
C GLU A 417 17.26 -2.70 7.70
N GLU A 418 17.99 -1.82 7.01
CA GLU A 418 18.47 -0.53 7.54
C GLU A 418 17.35 0.49 7.84
N ILE A 419 16.16 0.34 7.25
CA ILE A 419 15.04 1.30 7.44
C ILE A 419 14.03 0.86 8.51
N GLY A 420 14.03 -0.41 8.90
CA GLY A 420 13.08 -1.02 9.85
C GLY A 420 13.54 -0.89 11.29
#